data_AF-A0A851HIF0-F1
#
_entry.id   AF-A0A851HIF0-F1
#
_cell.length_a   1.000
_cell.length_b   1.000
_cell.length_c   1.000
_cell.angle_alpha   90.00
_cell.angle_beta   90.00
_cell.angle_gamma   90.00
#
_symmetry.space_group_name_H-M   'P 1'
#
loop_
_entity.id
_entity.type
_entity.pdbx_description
1 polymer ?
#
loop_
_entity_poly.entity_id
_entity_poly.type
_entity_poly.pdbx_seq_one_letter_code
_entity_poly.pdbx_strand_id
1 'polypeptide(L)'
;MTTQLGQLEQRIRQLADRYPFDVHWQIRDLSSGHVAGDADRTVLGAFSTRKVSVLLACLALVQSGRLSLDDTYTIDEQLKDGVQAGIMRNLSAGIELTLRDHLAQMMITSDNICTQLVFQAIEDATGDALQSVNDYCAQVGMYDTLHREIFPRSGQLPWSHSIESMTVTSAHDQALLLEKLAYGCTDEREAAKLGLNSELCGFAVELMGNLFTPMLGARLRQGVMAEKNGRGIRGLSQVGLLLDVAGQPVASVAVFAEHIPVELMDGTPGRARAIEFFAECGQVIEHAFLSTTPDELVARQVVVPNYWEQEFGELLYSVEGGRAVNGDIVFTFSGVGKLFFACTLAELEKNEPGLFDETIEITDEHRAQANTGSLRHLTGALQVSVDDALRLMIASGDGSVTLALLGYLHNRGVDVLEQGRRFVAGLPNTTITGVEDRSSGEGFTGYTTAADLLIVLRQVIDHNGRVKEWMSSVFEPAGLACALPGYGPHTAEHWTISGWARLDGIHADEGRTSVLILRGPRGLVPLAAHAPVGTMDVPAKFGSLGLSALAHS
;
A
#
# COMPACT_ATOMS: atom_id res chain seq x y z
N MET A 1 19.88 -27.96 13.13
CA MET A 1 20.00 -26.57 12.62
C MET A 1 20.06 -26.55 11.10
N THR A 2 20.96 -27.27 10.41
CA THR A 2 20.93 -27.48 8.94
C THR A 2 19.61 -28.10 8.41
N THR A 3 18.90 -28.85 9.25
CA THR A 3 17.60 -29.46 8.94
C THR A 3 16.46 -28.45 8.80
N GLN A 4 16.50 -27.31 9.49
CA GLN A 4 15.39 -26.35 9.55
C GLN A 4 15.32 -25.46 8.31
N LEU A 5 16.48 -24.99 7.81
CA LEU A 5 16.52 -24.22 6.56
C LEU A 5 16.25 -25.10 5.33
N GLY A 6 16.70 -26.35 5.33
CA GLY A 6 16.35 -27.30 4.27
C GLY A 6 14.85 -27.65 4.24
N GLN A 7 14.19 -27.73 5.40
CA GLN A 7 12.73 -27.85 5.50
C GLN A 7 12.01 -26.59 5.00
N LEU A 8 12.52 -25.40 5.36
CA LEU A 8 11.99 -24.13 4.84
C LEU A 8 12.09 -24.08 3.31
N GLU A 9 13.24 -24.42 2.75
CA GLU A 9 13.48 -24.45 1.31
C GLU A 9 12.50 -25.38 0.59
N GLN A 10 12.30 -26.59 1.11
CA GLN A 10 11.33 -27.53 0.57
C GLN A 10 9.89 -26.99 0.64
N ARG A 11 9.51 -26.35 1.76
CA ARG A 11 8.16 -25.80 1.95
C ARG A 11 7.89 -24.63 1.01
N ILE A 12 8.86 -23.72 0.81
CA ILE A 12 8.70 -22.60 -0.13
C ILE A 12 8.64 -23.11 -1.58
N ARG A 13 9.44 -24.10 -1.97
CA ARG A 13 9.34 -24.73 -3.30
C ARG A 13 7.96 -25.37 -3.53
N GLN A 14 7.49 -26.17 -2.59
CA GLN A 14 6.15 -26.79 -2.67
C GLN A 14 5.04 -25.74 -2.74
N LEU A 15 5.22 -24.61 -2.05
CA LEU A 15 4.29 -23.49 -2.14
C LEU A 15 4.32 -22.84 -3.53
N ALA A 16 5.51 -22.55 -4.07
CA ALA A 16 5.67 -21.97 -5.41
C ALA A 16 5.07 -22.87 -6.51
N ASP A 17 5.27 -24.20 -6.42
CA ASP A 17 4.73 -25.18 -7.38
C ASP A 17 3.19 -25.19 -7.48
N ARG A 18 2.49 -24.61 -6.50
CA ARG A 18 1.02 -24.48 -6.52
C ARG A 18 0.52 -23.35 -7.41
N TYR A 19 1.39 -22.43 -7.83
CA TYR A 19 1.00 -21.23 -8.55
C TYR A 19 1.47 -21.25 -10.01
N PRO A 20 0.67 -20.74 -10.96
CA PRO A 20 0.97 -20.81 -12.38
C PRO A 20 1.83 -19.62 -12.86
N PHE A 21 2.87 -19.28 -12.11
CA PHE A 21 3.82 -18.21 -12.43
C PHE A 21 5.21 -18.54 -11.88
N ASP A 22 6.24 -17.95 -12.47
CA ASP A 22 7.62 -18.22 -12.07
C ASP A 22 7.93 -17.52 -10.75
N VAL A 23 8.68 -18.20 -9.87
CA VAL A 23 9.09 -17.66 -8.57
C VAL A 23 10.61 -17.73 -8.43
N HIS A 24 11.21 -16.60 -8.07
CA HIS A 24 12.64 -16.47 -7.79
C HIS A 24 12.81 -15.91 -6.38
N TRP A 25 13.57 -16.58 -5.53
CA TRP A 25 13.62 -16.17 -4.13
C TRP A 25 14.92 -16.54 -3.42
N GLN A 26 15.24 -15.80 -2.36
CA GLN A 26 16.30 -16.11 -1.43
C GLN A 26 15.91 -15.71 -0.01
N ILE A 27 16.22 -16.57 0.96
CA ILE A 27 16.07 -16.34 2.39
C ILE A 27 17.42 -16.61 3.05
N ARG A 28 17.85 -15.69 3.93
CA ARG A 28 19.08 -15.83 4.72
C ARG A 28 18.73 -15.82 6.20
N ASP A 29 19.24 -16.81 6.92
CA ASP A 29 19.16 -16.89 8.37
C ASP A 29 20.29 -16.04 8.98
N LEU A 30 19.92 -14.96 9.68
CA LEU A 30 20.88 -14.00 10.22
C LEU A 30 21.62 -14.53 11.47
N SER A 31 21.09 -15.57 12.12
CA SER A 31 21.75 -16.17 13.28
C SER A 31 22.87 -17.12 12.88
N SER A 32 22.72 -17.81 11.74
CA SER A 32 23.60 -18.90 11.33
C SER A 32 24.37 -18.63 10.03
N GLY A 33 23.98 -17.61 9.26
CA GLY A 33 24.55 -17.27 7.95
C GLY A 33 24.19 -18.26 6.85
N HIS A 34 23.30 -19.23 7.11
CA HIS A 34 22.84 -20.16 6.07
C HIS A 34 21.86 -19.48 5.12
N VAL A 35 21.90 -19.91 3.85
CA VAL A 35 21.09 -19.34 2.76
C VAL A 35 20.31 -20.45 2.09
N ALA A 36 19.03 -20.19 1.81
CA ALA A 36 18.18 -21.01 0.96
C ALA A 36 17.61 -20.15 -0.17
N GLY A 37 17.44 -20.72 -1.35
CA GLY A 37 16.90 -19.99 -2.49
C GLY A 37 16.62 -20.89 -3.68
N ASP A 38 15.89 -20.33 -4.63
CA ASP A 38 15.64 -20.95 -5.93
C ASP A 38 15.67 -19.90 -7.03
N ALA A 39 16.40 -20.20 -8.11
CA ALA A 39 16.68 -19.29 -9.20
C ALA A 39 17.03 -17.86 -8.72
N ASP A 40 17.78 -17.78 -7.61
CA ASP A 40 17.98 -16.57 -6.81
C ASP A 40 18.86 -15.52 -7.49
N ARG A 41 19.71 -15.95 -8.42
CA ARG A 41 20.55 -15.10 -9.28
C ARG A 41 19.91 -14.72 -10.61
N THR A 42 18.66 -15.09 -10.87
CA THR A 42 17.97 -14.62 -12.08
C THR A 42 17.85 -13.10 -12.04
N VAL A 43 18.28 -12.45 -13.12
CA VAL A 43 18.20 -11.00 -13.28
C VAL A 43 16.78 -10.62 -13.73
N LEU A 44 16.12 -9.79 -12.92
CA LEU A 44 14.71 -9.44 -13.05
C LEU A 44 14.54 -7.91 -13.02
N GLY A 45 13.40 -7.42 -13.50
CA GLY A 45 13.03 -6.01 -13.34
C GLY A 45 12.91 -5.66 -11.85
N ALA A 46 13.69 -4.69 -11.38
CA ALA A 46 13.69 -4.32 -9.96
C ALA A 46 12.44 -3.52 -9.56
N PHE A 47 11.85 -2.78 -10.49
CA PHE A 47 10.74 -1.86 -10.23
C PHE A 47 11.02 -1.03 -8.96
N SER A 48 10.13 -1.04 -7.97
CA SER A 48 10.30 -0.27 -6.74
C SER A 48 11.09 -0.96 -5.63
N THR A 49 11.49 -2.24 -5.74
CA THR A 49 12.39 -2.85 -4.73
C THR A 49 13.77 -2.21 -4.77
N ARG A 50 14.19 -1.70 -5.93
CA ARG A 50 15.41 -0.88 -6.09
C ARG A 50 15.50 0.31 -5.14
N LYS A 51 14.38 0.79 -4.58
CA LYS A 51 14.37 1.95 -3.68
C LYS A 51 15.08 1.65 -2.35
N VAL A 52 15.27 0.38 -1.99
CA VAL A 52 16.10 -0.01 -0.85
C VAL A 52 17.57 0.37 -1.08
N SER A 53 18.15 0.07 -2.25
CA SER A 53 19.53 0.48 -2.56
C SER A 53 19.67 1.99 -2.71
N VAL A 54 18.67 2.66 -3.32
CA VAL A 54 18.64 4.14 -3.42
C VAL A 54 18.58 4.80 -2.04
N LEU A 55 17.75 4.27 -1.13
CA LEU A 55 17.66 4.73 0.25
C LEU A 55 19.02 4.66 0.93
N LEU A 56 19.68 3.49 0.91
CA LEU A 56 20.95 3.34 1.60
C LEU A 56 22.09 4.14 0.95
N ALA A 57 22.09 4.29 -0.38
CA ALA A 57 23.04 5.16 -1.07
C ALA A 57 22.87 6.64 -0.67
N CYS A 58 21.62 7.11 -0.55
CA CYS A 58 21.32 8.46 -0.06
C CYS A 58 21.76 8.64 1.40
N LEU A 59 21.44 7.69 2.28
CA LEU A 59 21.84 7.74 3.68
C LEU A 59 23.37 7.69 3.86
N ALA A 60 24.11 7.04 2.96
CA ALA A 60 25.57 7.05 2.98
C ALA A 60 26.13 8.45 2.68
N LEU A 61 25.46 9.21 1.80
CA LEU A 61 25.80 10.62 1.56
C LEU A 61 25.47 11.49 2.77
N VAL A 62 24.35 11.23 3.46
CA VAL A 62 24.02 11.88 4.74
C VAL A 62 25.10 11.59 5.79
N GLN A 63 25.49 10.33 5.97
CA GLN A 63 26.54 9.94 6.92
C GLN A 63 27.88 10.63 6.61
N SER A 64 28.20 10.83 5.33
CA SER A 64 29.41 11.55 4.91
C SER A 64 29.33 13.07 5.06
N GLY A 65 28.16 13.62 5.44
CA GLY A 65 27.91 15.05 5.56
C GLY A 65 27.76 15.79 4.22
N ARG A 66 27.51 15.07 3.12
CA ARG A 66 27.26 15.66 1.79
C ARG A 66 25.81 16.04 1.56
N LEU A 67 24.90 15.42 2.32
CA LEU A 67 23.47 15.73 2.37
C LEU A 67 23.04 15.86 3.83
N SER A 68 21.94 16.56 4.07
CA SER A 68 21.23 16.57 5.35
C SER A 68 19.83 15.99 5.18
N LEU A 69 19.36 15.26 6.19
CA LEU A 69 17.95 14.82 6.24
C LEU A 69 16.98 16.00 6.30
N ASP A 70 17.44 17.15 6.76
CA ASP A 70 16.66 18.39 6.87
C ASP A 70 16.70 19.25 5.58
N ASP A 71 17.47 18.85 4.55
CA ASP A 71 17.47 19.55 3.27
C ASP A 71 16.06 19.51 2.66
N THR A 72 15.55 20.64 2.17
CA THR A 72 14.19 20.74 1.64
C THR A 72 14.16 20.69 0.12
N TYR A 73 13.14 20.01 -0.41
CA TYR A 73 12.89 19.89 -1.85
C TYR A 73 11.41 20.08 -2.13
N THR A 74 11.09 20.92 -3.12
CA THR A 74 9.73 21.24 -3.52
C THR A 74 9.23 20.32 -4.63
N ILE A 75 7.98 19.87 -4.52
CA ILE A 75 7.27 19.17 -5.57
C ILE A 75 6.68 20.20 -6.53
N ASP A 76 7.28 20.33 -7.71
CA ASP A 76 6.76 21.19 -8.78
C ASP A 76 5.84 20.44 -9.75
N GLU A 77 5.18 21.19 -10.65
CA GLU A 77 4.25 20.62 -11.62
C GLU A 77 4.94 19.78 -12.70
N GLN A 78 6.21 20.09 -13.03
CA GLN A 78 6.95 19.36 -14.07
C GLN A 78 7.30 17.94 -13.62
N LEU A 79 7.58 17.75 -12.32
CA LEU A 79 7.88 16.45 -11.74
C LEU A 79 6.69 15.48 -11.78
N LYS A 80 5.47 16.00 -11.95
CA LYS A 80 4.22 15.20 -11.99
C LYS A 80 3.98 14.58 -13.37
N ASP A 81 4.62 15.08 -14.42
CA ASP A 81 4.41 14.61 -15.80
C ASP A 81 4.81 13.13 -15.96
N GLY A 82 3.85 12.32 -16.40
CA GLY A 82 4.07 10.89 -16.65
C GLY A 82 4.20 10.01 -15.39
N VAL A 83 4.03 10.57 -14.19
CA VAL A 83 4.12 9.85 -12.91
C VAL A 83 2.97 8.85 -12.77
N GLN A 84 3.34 7.60 -12.55
CA GLN A 84 2.40 6.48 -12.51
C GLN A 84 2.03 6.03 -11.09
N ALA A 85 2.86 6.31 -10.08
CA ALA A 85 2.67 5.83 -8.72
C ALA A 85 3.16 6.85 -7.69
N GLY A 86 2.53 6.82 -6.52
CA GLY A 86 2.74 7.80 -5.45
C GLY A 86 1.47 8.58 -5.14
N ILE A 87 1.39 9.12 -3.92
CA ILE A 87 0.27 9.95 -3.49
C ILE A 87 0.47 11.40 -3.93
N MET A 88 1.72 11.86 -4.05
CA MET A 88 2.06 13.26 -4.31
C MET A 88 1.66 13.74 -5.70
N ARG A 89 1.53 12.83 -6.68
CA ARG A 89 1.04 13.16 -8.03
C ARG A 89 -0.38 13.71 -8.06
N ASN A 90 -1.17 13.40 -7.02
CA ASN A 90 -2.57 13.79 -6.93
C ASN A 90 -2.76 15.11 -6.18
N LEU A 91 -1.69 15.72 -5.67
CA LEU A 91 -1.75 16.96 -4.90
C LEU A 91 -1.33 18.15 -5.76
N SER A 92 -1.72 19.35 -5.34
CA SER A 92 -1.22 20.59 -5.92
C SER A 92 0.30 20.70 -5.82
N ALA A 93 0.92 21.33 -6.82
CA ALA A 93 2.34 21.67 -6.77
C ALA A 93 2.64 22.73 -5.70
N GLY A 94 3.92 22.84 -5.32
CA GLY A 94 4.40 23.78 -4.30
C GLY A 94 4.53 23.19 -2.90
N ILE A 95 4.20 21.90 -2.73
CA ILE A 95 4.44 21.18 -1.47
C ILE A 95 5.94 21.03 -1.26
N GLU A 96 6.44 21.54 -0.14
CA GLU A 96 7.82 21.41 0.29
C GLU A 96 7.93 20.33 1.37
N LEU A 97 8.86 19.39 1.19
CA LEU A 97 9.16 18.33 2.16
C LEU A 97 10.66 18.25 2.39
N THR A 98 11.05 17.79 3.57
CA THR A 98 12.45 17.47 3.89
C THR A 98 12.93 16.23 3.12
N LEU A 99 14.24 16.04 2.97
CA LEU A 99 14.81 14.83 2.40
C LEU A 99 14.36 13.59 3.20
N ARG A 100 14.28 13.71 4.53
CA ARG A 100 13.70 12.69 5.41
C ARG A 100 12.30 12.27 4.97
N ASP A 101 11.44 13.25 4.70
CA ASP A 101 10.05 13.02 4.33
C ASP A 101 9.91 12.48 2.90
N HIS A 102 10.78 12.90 1.97
CA HIS A 102 10.87 12.30 0.64
C HIS A 102 11.31 10.84 0.70
N LEU A 103 12.30 10.49 1.53
CA LEU A 103 12.69 9.10 1.77
C LEU A 103 11.53 8.30 2.38
N ALA A 104 10.79 8.88 3.34
CA ALA A 104 9.63 8.23 3.93
C ALA A 104 8.54 7.94 2.88
N GLN A 105 8.13 8.91 2.05
CA GLN A 105 7.15 8.68 0.98
C GLN A 105 7.65 7.70 -0.09
N MET A 106 8.94 7.76 -0.44
CA MET A 106 9.58 6.81 -1.35
C MET A 106 9.46 5.37 -0.84
N MET A 107 9.52 5.15 0.48
CA MET A 107 9.43 3.82 1.08
C MET A 107 7.99 3.40 1.38
N ILE A 108 7.18 4.28 1.97
CA ILE A 108 5.82 4.00 2.46
C ILE A 108 4.82 3.80 1.31
N THR A 109 4.71 4.79 0.43
CA THR A 109 3.74 4.81 -0.69
C THR A 109 4.41 4.50 -2.02
N SER A 110 5.72 4.21 -2.02
CA SER A 110 6.48 4.01 -3.24
C SER A 110 6.41 5.22 -4.18
N ASP A 111 6.38 6.43 -3.63
CA ASP A 111 6.13 7.65 -4.41
C ASP A 111 7.25 7.92 -5.41
N ASN A 112 6.91 8.03 -6.70
CA ASN A 112 7.88 8.23 -7.77
C ASN A 112 8.32 9.69 -7.91
N ILE A 113 7.54 10.68 -7.45
CA ILE A 113 7.99 12.08 -7.38
C ILE A 113 9.05 12.21 -6.29
N CYS A 114 8.77 11.70 -5.10
CA CYS A 114 9.75 11.70 -4.02
C CYS A 114 11.01 10.90 -4.40
N THR A 115 10.85 9.79 -5.13
CA THR A 115 12.01 9.05 -5.68
C THR A 115 12.86 9.92 -6.61
N GLN A 116 12.23 10.70 -7.51
CA GLN A 116 12.95 11.61 -8.41
C GLN A 116 13.69 12.70 -7.63
N LEU A 117 13.07 13.28 -6.61
CA LEU A 117 13.68 14.29 -5.75
C LEU A 117 14.84 13.72 -4.91
N VAL A 118 14.76 12.46 -4.47
CA VAL A 118 15.90 11.76 -3.85
C VAL A 118 17.06 11.58 -4.85
N PHE A 119 16.77 11.21 -6.11
CA PHE A 119 17.82 11.18 -7.14
C PHE A 119 18.38 12.57 -7.44
N GLN A 120 17.55 13.62 -7.42
CA GLN A 120 18.01 15.00 -7.57
C GLN A 120 18.95 15.39 -6.43
N ALA A 121 18.62 15.06 -5.19
CA ALA A 121 19.50 15.29 -4.03
C ALA A 121 20.86 14.58 -4.22
N ILE A 122 20.85 13.32 -4.67
CA ILE A 122 22.08 12.58 -4.98
C ILE A 122 22.84 13.27 -6.11
N GLU A 123 22.16 13.68 -7.19
CA GLU A 123 22.77 14.41 -8.32
C GLU A 123 23.45 15.70 -7.86
N ASP A 124 22.77 16.50 -7.05
CA ASP A 124 23.30 17.76 -6.51
C ASP A 124 24.54 17.52 -5.65
N ALA A 125 24.54 16.42 -4.88
CA ALA A 125 25.69 16.05 -4.07
C ALA A 125 26.85 15.51 -4.92
N THR A 126 26.60 14.65 -5.92
CA THR A 126 27.63 13.82 -6.56
C THR A 126 27.98 14.17 -8.01
N GLY A 127 27.09 14.86 -8.72
CA GLY A 127 27.21 15.19 -10.15
C GLY A 127 26.87 14.04 -11.11
N ASP A 128 26.53 12.85 -10.61
CA ASP A 128 26.00 11.73 -11.38
C ASP A 128 25.28 10.74 -10.44
N ALA A 129 23.97 10.87 -10.32
CA ALA A 129 23.18 10.12 -9.37
C ALA A 129 23.10 8.64 -9.71
N LEU A 130 22.95 8.29 -11.00
CA LEU A 130 22.85 6.89 -11.42
C LEU A 130 24.17 6.15 -11.22
N GLN A 131 25.29 6.76 -11.61
CA GLN A 131 26.60 6.16 -11.38
C GLN A 131 26.88 6.02 -9.88
N SER A 132 26.55 7.04 -9.07
CA SER A 132 26.75 6.99 -7.61
C SER A 132 25.96 5.85 -6.94
N VAL A 133 24.70 5.64 -7.35
CA VAL A 133 23.89 4.53 -6.83
C VAL A 133 24.42 3.17 -7.33
N ASN A 134 24.87 3.08 -8.58
CA ASN A 134 25.47 1.84 -9.10
C ASN A 134 26.80 1.50 -8.43
N ASP A 135 27.65 2.49 -8.17
CA ASP A 135 28.91 2.32 -7.43
C ASP A 135 28.63 1.85 -6.00
N TYR A 136 27.60 2.43 -5.36
CA TYR A 136 27.13 1.97 -4.06
C TYR A 136 26.69 0.49 -4.11
N CYS A 137 25.83 0.11 -5.06
CA CYS A 137 25.39 -1.28 -5.26
C CYS A 137 26.60 -2.23 -5.42
N ALA A 138 27.58 -1.87 -6.25
CA ALA A 138 28.79 -2.66 -6.44
C ALA A 138 29.64 -2.77 -5.16
N GLN A 139 29.81 -1.66 -4.42
CA GLN A 139 30.54 -1.62 -3.15
C GLN A 139 29.92 -2.57 -2.11
N VAL A 140 28.60 -2.62 -2.04
CA VAL A 140 27.89 -3.49 -1.08
C VAL A 140 27.65 -4.91 -1.62
N GLY A 141 28.14 -5.23 -2.82
CA GLY A 141 28.16 -6.58 -3.39
C GLY A 141 26.91 -6.98 -4.18
N MET A 142 26.08 -6.02 -4.57
CA MET A 142 24.90 -6.24 -5.42
C MET A 142 25.28 -6.24 -6.91
N TYR A 143 25.91 -7.31 -7.37
CA TYR A 143 26.49 -7.37 -8.73
C TYR A 143 25.49 -7.71 -9.84
N ASP A 144 24.31 -8.24 -9.50
CA ASP A 144 23.22 -8.50 -10.43
C ASP A 144 22.28 -7.28 -10.55
N THR A 145 22.56 -6.20 -9.79
CA THR A 145 21.75 -4.98 -9.70
C THR A 145 22.37 -3.86 -10.52
N LEU A 146 21.55 -3.24 -11.39
CA LEU A 146 21.99 -2.13 -12.23
C LEU A 146 20.86 -1.14 -12.45
N HIS A 147 21.04 0.09 -11.95
CA HIS A 147 20.16 1.23 -12.16
C HIS A 147 20.44 1.86 -13.52
N ARG A 148 19.41 1.88 -14.39
CA ARG A 148 19.50 2.43 -15.75
C ARG A 148 18.65 3.67 -15.98
N GLU A 149 17.74 3.99 -15.04
CA GLU A 149 16.79 5.09 -15.16
C GLU A 149 16.51 5.72 -13.79
N ILE A 150 16.30 7.03 -13.71
CA ILE A 150 15.86 7.72 -12.49
C ILE A 150 14.35 7.53 -12.31
N PHE A 151 13.61 7.72 -13.39
CA PHE A 151 12.16 7.61 -13.42
C PHE A 151 11.74 6.36 -14.21
N PRO A 152 11.20 5.32 -13.54
CA PRO A 152 10.80 4.10 -14.22
C PRO A 152 9.56 4.35 -15.08
N ARG A 153 9.73 4.29 -16.41
CA ARG A 153 8.62 4.46 -17.37
C ARG A 153 7.80 3.17 -17.53
N SER A 154 7.54 2.47 -16.42
CA SER A 154 6.96 1.13 -16.43
C SER A 154 5.56 1.07 -17.06
N GLY A 155 4.79 2.17 -17.01
CA GLY A 155 3.48 2.25 -17.65
C GLY A 155 3.49 2.37 -19.17
N GLN A 156 4.66 2.66 -19.77
CA GLN A 156 4.85 2.71 -21.21
C GLN A 156 5.39 1.38 -21.76
N LEU A 157 5.68 0.41 -20.88
CA LEU A 157 6.21 -0.88 -21.29
C LEU A 157 5.08 -1.73 -21.91
N PRO A 158 5.29 -2.31 -23.11
CA PRO A 158 4.40 -3.35 -23.60
C PRO A 158 4.46 -4.59 -22.70
N TRP A 159 3.40 -5.41 -22.74
CA TRP A 159 3.33 -6.68 -21.97
C TRP A 159 4.58 -7.55 -22.18
N SER A 160 5.00 -7.68 -23.44
CA SER A 160 6.28 -8.27 -23.81
C SER A 160 7.32 -7.17 -24.00
N HIS A 161 8.27 -7.08 -23.07
CA HIS A 161 9.39 -6.14 -23.11
C HIS A 161 10.71 -6.83 -22.73
N SER A 162 11.82 -6.27 -23.18
CA SER A 162 13.17 -6.68 -22.79
C SER A 162 13.54 -6.08 -21.44
N ILE A 163 14.30 -6.83 -20.63
CA ILE A 163 14.86 -6.34 -19.37
C ILE A 163 16.11 -5.48 -19.56
N GLU A 164 16.69 -5.46 -20.76
CA GLU A 164 17.98 -4.79 -21.05
C GLU A 164 17.92 -3.27 -20.82
N SER A 165 16.77 -2.65 -21.04
CA SER A 165 16.57 -1.21 -20.83
C SER A 165 16.02 -0.86 -19.46
N MET A 166 15.78 -1.84 -18.58
CA MET A 166 15.17 -1.63 -17.28
C MET A 166 16.21 -1.51 -16.17
N THR A 167 15.86 -0.89 -15.05
CA THR A 167 16.61 -1.15 -13.82
C THR A 167 16.36 -2.60 -13.37
N VAL A 168 17.43 -3.35 -13.14
CA VAL A 168 17.37 -4.79 -12.82
C VAL A 168 18.01 -5.10 -11.47
N THR A 169 17.67 -6.27 -10.92
CA THR A 169 18.21 -6.84 -9.67
C THR A 169 18.03 -8.36 -9.68
N SER A 170 18.61 -9.07 -8.71
CA SER A 170 18.27 -10.47 -8.40
C SER A 170 17.69 -10.61 -6.98
N ALA A 171 17.09 -11.76 -6.66
CA ALA A 171 16.68 -12.07 -5.29
C ALA A 171 17.90 -12.18 -4.36
N HIS A 172 19.00 -12.71 -4.88
CA HIS A 172 20.28 -12.77 -4.19
C HIS A 172 20.74 -11.39 -3.70
N ASP A 173 20.77 -10.40 -4.58
CA ASP A 173 21.28 -9.07 -4.26
C ASP A 173 20.43 -8.34 -3.24
N GLN A 174 19.10 -8.45 -3.37
CA GLN A 174 18.18 -7.82 -2.42
C GLN A 174 18.29 -8.46 -1.03
N ALA A 175 18.31 -9.78 -0.95
CA ALA A 175 18.49 -10.47 0.33
C ALA A 175 19.87 -10.19 0.94
N LEU A 176 20.93 -10.11 0.13
CA LEU A 176 22.28 -9.73 0.59
C LEU A 176 22.32 -8.31 1.17
N LEU A 177 21.70 -7.33 0.49
CA LEU A 177 21.64 -5.95 0.97
C LEU A 177 20.93 -5.87 2.33
N LEU A 178 19.81 -6.58 2.45
CA LEU A 178 19.00 -6.62 3.67
C LEU A 178 19.74 -7.31 4.82
N GLU A 179 20.44 -8.41 4.56
CA GLU A 179 21.32 -9.06 5.54
C GLU A 179 22.37 -8.09 6.09
N LYS A 180 23.05 -7.35 5.19
CA LYS A 180 24.03 -6.33 5.60
C LYS A 180 23.40 -5.22 6.42
N LEU A 181 22.22 -4.75 6.02
CA LEU A 181 21.47 -3.73 6.75
C LEU A 181 21.11 -4.21 8.17
N ALA A 182 20.66 -5.46 8.30
CA ALA A 182 20.33 -6.05 9.59
C ALA A 182 21.54 -6.12 10.53
N TYR A 183 22.70 -6.57 10.04
CA TYR A 183 23.92 -6.54 10.84
C TYR A 183 24.34 -5.11 11.20
N GLY A 184 24.20 -4.16 10.28
CA GLY A 184 24.49 -2.74 10.54
C GLY A 184 23.61 -2.13 11.65
N CYS A 185 22.40 -2.64 11.88
CA CYS A 185 21.55 -2.18 12.98
C CYS A 185 22.11 -2.50 14.37
N THR A 186 23.05 -3.45 14.48
CA THR A 186 23.56 -3.95 15.77
C THR A 186 25.08 -3.88 15.92
N ASP A 187 25.82 -3.74 14.81
CA ASP A 187 27.28 -3.60 14.81
C ASP A 187 27.72 -2.43 13.92
N GLU A 188 28.32 -1.41 14.55
CA GLU A 188 28.87 -0.22 13.87
C GLU A 188 29.93 -0.56 12.81
N ARG A 189 30.66 -1.67 12.96
CA ARG A 189 31.64 -2.10 11.94
C ARG A 189 30.94 -2.63 10.69
N GLU A 190 29.79 -3.29 10.86
CA GLU A 190 28.98 -3.76 9.75
C GLU A 190 28.24 -2.58 9.10
N ALA A 191 27.74 -1.63 9.90
CA ALA A 191 27.15 -0.38 9.40
C ALA A 191 28.17 0.42 8.56
N ALA A 192 29.42 0.54 9.03
CA ALA A 192 30.47 1.24 8.32
C ALA A 192 30.78 0.62 6.94
N LYS A 193 30.58 -0.69 6.73
CA LYS A 193 30.73 -1.33 5.41
C LYS A 193 29.67 -0.87 4.42
N LEU A 194 28.50 -0.43 4.90
CA LEU A 194 27.46 0.22 4.12
C LEU A 194 27.70 1.74 3.98
N GLY A 195 28.75 2.30 4.57
CA GLY A 195 28.93 3.74 4.65
C GLY A 195 27.93 4.43 5.58
N LEU A 196 27.34 3.69 6.53
CA LEU A 196 26.33 4.15 7.49
C LEU A 196 26.85 4.00 8.93
N ASN A 197 26.06 4.50 9.88
CA ASN A 197 26.14 4.13 11.30
C ASN A 197 24.90 3.30 11.69
N SER A 198 24.88 2.73 12.89
CA SER A 198 23.75 1.88 13.30
C SER A 198 22.41 2.63 13.41
N GLU A 199 22.44 3.93 13.71
CA GLU A 199 21.23 4.78 13.76
C GLU A 199 20.58 4.91 12.38
N LEU A 200 21.36 5.18 11.33
CA LEU A 200 20.87 5.29 9.96
C LEU A 200 20.42 3.93 9.40
N CYS A 201 21.07 2.83 9.80
CA CYS A 201 20.57 1.49 9.52
C CYS A 201 19.20 1.27 10.15
N GLY A 202 19.03 1.61 11.44
CA GLY A 202 17.76 1.54 12.15
C GLY A 202 16.68 2.40 11.50
N PHE A 203 17.01 3.62 11.12
CA PHE A 203 16.10 4.52 10.40
C PHE A 203 15.64 3.93 9.06
N ALA A 204 16.53 3.30 8.29
CA ALA A 204 16.14 2.64 7.05
C ALA A 204 15.15 1.47 7.29
N VAL A 205 15.38 0.67 8.33
CA VAL A 205 14.46 -0.42 8.73
C VAL A 205 13.12 0.13 9.20
N GLU A 206 13.11 1.25 9.94
CA GLU A 206 11.90 1.95 10.37
C GLU A 206 11.05 2.37 9.16
N LEU A 207 11.66 3.03 8.16
CA LEU A 207 10.96 3.45 6.94
C LEU A 207 10.36 2.25 6.17
N MET A 208 11.09 1.13 6.11
CA MET A 208 10.60 -0.13 5.51
C MET A 208 9.47 -0.77 6.32
N GLY A 209 9.49 -0.67 7.65
CA GLY A 209 8.42 -1.13 8.53
C GLY A 209 7.09 -0.42 8.32
N ASN A 210 7.13 0.78 7.74
CA ASN A 210 5.97 1.64 7.52
C ASN A 210 5.31 1.46 6.14
N LEU A 211 5.72 0.47 5.33
CA LEU A 211 5.15 0.21 4.01
C LEU A 211 3.61 0.14 4.06
N PHE A 212 2.95 0.93 3.21
CA PHE A 212 1.49 1.04 3.21
C PHE A 212 0.79 -0.23 2.68
N THR A 213 1.49 -1.05 1.87
CA THR A 213 0.91 -2.22 1.21
C THR A 213 1.79 -3.46 1.43
N PRO A 214 1.86 -3.95 2.68
CA PRO A 214 2.62 -5.13 3.04
C PRO A 214 2.04 -6.39 2.38
N MET A 215 2.91 -7.36 2.08
CA MET A 215 2.50 -8.62 1.44
C MET A 215 3.09 -9.83 2.17
N LEU A 216 4.42 -9.91 2.37
CA LEU A 216 5.00 -10.96 3.23
C LEU A 216 4.57 -10.73 4.68
N GLY A 217 4.50 -9.47 5.11
CA GLY A 217 4.05 -9.07 6.44
C GLY A 217 2.54 -9.13 6.67
N ALA A 218 1.74 -9.52 5.68
CA ALA A 218 0.28 -9.35 5.73
C ALA A 218 -0.43 -10.34 6.65
N ARG A 219 0.18 -11.50 6.96
CA ARG A 219 -0.44 -12.60 7.74
C ARG A 219 0.42 -13.09 8.91
N LEU A 220 1.44 -12.32 9.29
CA LEU A 220 2.30 -12.62 10.44
C LEU A 220 1.51 -12.45 11.75
N ARG A 221 1.87 -13.23 12.77
CA ARG A 221 1.19 -13.25 14.07
C ARG A 221 2.13 -12.96 15.25
N GLN A 222 3.42 -13.19 15.08
CA GLN A 222 4.44 -13.07 16.11
C GLN A 222 5.47 -12.02 15.75
N GLY A 223 5.89 -11.97 14.48
CA GLY A 223 6.86 -11.01 13.99
C GLY A 223 6.25 -9.88 13.17
N VAL A 224 7.13 -8.98 12.72
CA VAL A 224 6.81 -7.90 11.78
C VAL A 224 7.74 -8.02 10.58
N MET A 225 7.24 -7.71 9.39
CA MET A 225 8.08 -7.60 8.19
C MET A 225 8.35 -6.12 7.90
N ALA A 226 9.62 -5.72 7.90
CA ALA A 226 10.06 -4.44 7.34
C ALA A 226 10.40 -4.65 5.87
N GLU A 227 9.52 -4.23 4.96
CA GLU A 227 9.52 -4.68 3.56
C GLU A 227 9.34 -3.56 2.54
N LYS A 228 9.73 -3.84 1.29
CA LYS A 228 9.50 -3.00 0.12
C LYS A 228 8.98 -3.84 -1.04
N ASN A 229 7.95 -3.33 -1.70
CA ASN A 229 7.37 -3.95 -2.89
C ASN A 229 7.92 -3.39 -4.20
N GLY A 230 7.94 -4.26 -5.21
CA GLY A 230 8.08 -3.94 -6.62
C GLY A 230 6.82 -4.35 -7.38
N ARG A 231 6.37 -3.48 -8.28
CA ARG A 231 5.17 -3.72 -9.09
C ARG A 231 5.50 -3.46 -10.56
N GLY A 232 5.56 -4.54 -11.32
CA GLY A 232 5.68 -4.52 -12.76
C GLY A 232 4.36 -4.81 -13.46
N ILE A 233 4.40 -4.74 -14.79
CA ILE A 233 3.26 -5.07 -15.66
C ILE A 233 2.90 -6.56 -15.60
N ARG A 234 3.90 -7.45 -15.54
CA ARG A 234 3.74 -8.93 -15.49
C ARG A 234 4.37 -9.60 -14.26
N GLY A 235 4.86 -8.80 -13.32
CA GLY A 235 5.60 -9.29 -12.17
C GLY A 235 5.31 -8.48 -10.90
N LEU A 236 5.44 -9.16 -9.75
CA LEU A 236 5.39 -8.58 -8.42
C LEU A 236 6.62 -9.04 -7.65
N SER A 237 7.10 -8.22 -6.73
CA SER A 237 8.17 -8.61 -5.84
C SER A 237 8.00 -8.02 -4.46
N GLN A 238 8.54 -8.73 -3.48
CA GLN A 238 8.59 -8.30 -2.09
C GLN A 238 9.92 -8.69 -1.47
N VAL A 239 10.58 -7.71 -0.86
CA VAL A 239 11.87 -7.88 -0.19
C VAL A 239 11.78 -7.28 1.20
N GLY A 240 12.38 -7.88 2.22
CA GLY A 240 12.30 -7.35 3.56
C GLY A 240 13.08 -8.12 4.62
N LEU A 241 13.04 -7.57 5.84
CA LEU A 241 13.56 -8.18 7.06
C LEU A 241 12.40 -8.69 7.91
N LEU A 242 12.46 -9.96 8.30
CA LEU A 242 11.61 -10.48 9.37
C LEU A 242 12.21 -10.05 10.70
N LEU A 243 11.43 -9.31 11.48
CA LEU A 243 11.74 -8.86 12.83
C LEU A 243 10.98 -9.72 13.84
N ASP A 244 11.64 -10.10 14.93
CA ASP A 244 11.00 -10.78 16.05
C ASP A 244 10.17 -9.82 16.92
N VAL A 245 9.58 -10.35 18.00
CA VAL A 245 8.77 -9.58 18.96
C VAL A 245 9.54 -8.45 19.66
N ALA A 246 10.88 -8.52 19.70
CA ALA A 246 11.75 -7.50 20.25
C ALA A 246 12.24 -6.50 19.19
N GLY A 247 11.76 -6.63 17.95
CA GLY A 247 12.17 -5.81 16.82
C GLY A 247 13.55 -6.17 16.26
N GLN A 248 14.12 -7.32 16.64
CA GLN A 248 15.43 -7.75 16.15
C GLN A 248 15.28 -8.49 14.81
N PRO A 249 16.10 -8.16 13.78
CA PRO A 249 16.10 -8.91 12.53
C PRO A 249 16.55 -10.35 12.73
N VAL A 250 15.76 -11.32 12.24
CA VAL A 250 16.09 -12.76 12.29
C VAL A 250 16.31 -13.39 10.92
N ALA A 251 15.72 -12.82 9.87
CA ALA A 251 15.88 -13.30 8.50
C ALA A 251 15.81 -12.14 7.48
N SER A 252 16.62 -12.24 6.42
CA SER A 252 16.45 -11.41 5.23
C SER A 252 15.77 -12.20 4.12
N VAL A 253 14.79 -11.60 3.46
CA VAL A 253 13.91 -12.28 2.51
C VAL A 253 13.82 -11.47 1.22
N ALA A 254 13.93 -12.14 0.08
CA ALA A 254 13.61 -11.57 -1.23
C ALA A 254 12.82 -12.58 -2.04
N VAL A 255 11.63 -12.21 -2.53
CA VAL A 255 10.75 -13.06 -3.32
C VAL A 255 10.24 -12.27 -4.52
N PHE A 256 10.33 -12.85 -5.70
CA PHE A 256 9.88 -12.29 -6.97
C PHE A 256 8.97 -13.30 -7.65
N ALA A 257 7.81 -12.84 -8.12
CA ALA A 257 6.87 -13.58 -8.96
C ALA A 257 6.83 -12.91 -10.34
N GLU A 258 7.10 -13.67 -11.40
CA GLU A 258 7.16 -13.21 -12.79
C GLU A 258 6.24 -14.03 -13.69
N HIS A 259 5.93 -13.49 -14.87
CA HIS A 259 4.96 -14.08 -15.82
C HIS A 259 3.58 -14.35 -15.20
N ILE A 260 3.14 -13.48 -14.28
CA ILE A 260 1.86 -13.65 -13.56
C ILE A 260 0.69 -13.48 -14.55
N PRO A 261 -0.21 -14.49 -14.74
CA PRO A 261 -1.56 -14.48 -15.35
C PRO A 261 -1.92 -13.43 -16.42
N VAL A 262 -3.16 -13.24 -16.84
CA VAL A 262 -3.98 -12.06 -16.47
C VAL A 262 -5.10 -12.48 -15.56
N GLU A 263 -5.58 -13.65 -15.86
CA GLU A 263 -6.68 -14.35 -15.27
C GLU A 263 -6.27 -15.82 -15.30
N LEU A 264 -6.56 -16.51 -14.21
CA LEU A 264 -6.39 -17.95 -14.13
C LEU A 264 -7.56 -18.65 -14.84
N MET A 265 -7.43 -19.96 -15.05
CA MET A 265 -8.49 -20.79 -15.66
C MET A 265 -9.82 -20.76 -14.88
N ASP A 266 -9.77 -20.43 -13.59
CA ASP A 266 -10.95 -20.31 -12.70
C ASP A 266 -11.55 -18.90 -12.67
N GLY A 267 -11.04 -17.97 -13.48
CA GLY A 267 -11.47 -16.57 -13.51
C GLY A 267 -10.82 -15.67 -12.47
N THR A 268 -9.94 -16.20 -11.61
CA THR A 268 -9.28 -15.37 -10.61
C THR A 268 -8.21 -14.48 -11.26
N PRO A 269 -8.14 -13.18 -10.93
CA PRO A 269 -7.03 -12.32 -11.33
C PRO A 269 -5.68 -12.86 -10.84
N GLY A 270 -4.70 -13.00 -11.74
CA GLY A 270 -3.40 -13.59 -11.36
C GLY A 270 -2.65 -12.79 -10.28
N ARG A 271 -2.88 -11.47 -10.19
CA ARG A 271 -2.22 -10.59 -9.20
C ARG A 271 -2.74 -10.85 -7.80
N ALA A 272 -4.03 -11.14 -7.68
CA ALA A 272 -4.63 -11.52 -6.42
C ALA A 272 -3.98 -12.81 -5.89
N ARG A 273 -3.75 -13.78 -6.79
CA ARG A 273 -3.08 -15.04 -6.47
C ARG A 273 -1.60 -14.86 -6.10
N ALA A 274 -0.91 -13.91 -6.75
CA ALA A 274 0.44 -13.54 -6.35
C ALA A 274 0.48 -12.87 -4.96
N ILE A 275 -0.45 -11.97 -4.63
CA ILE A 275 -0.56 -11.37 -3.29
C ILE A 275 -0.79 -12.45 -2.22
N GLU A 276 -1.70 -13.39 -2.48
CA GLU A 276 -1.93 -14.54 -1.60
C GLU A 276 -0.65 -15.37 -1.41
N PHE A 277 0.07 -15.66 -2.50
CA PHE A 277 1.34 -16.38 -2.46
C PHE A 277 2.37 -15.69 -1.54
N PHE A 278 2.58 -14.37 -1.68
CA PHE A 278 3.49 -13.63 -0.79
C PHE A 278 3.06 -13.74 0.67
N ALA A 279 1.77 -13.65 0.94
CA ALA A 279 1.25 -13.77 2.29
C ALA A 279 1.45 -15.18 2.88
N GLU A 280 1.26 -16.24 2.10
CA GLU A 280 1.58 -17.62 2.49
C GLU A 280 3.10 -17.81 2.71
N CYS A 281 3.95 -17.23 1.85
CA CYS A 281 5.40 -17.24 2.05
C CYS A 281 5.79 -16.62 3.39
N GLY A 282 5.24 -15.45 3.72
CA GLY A 282 5.52 -14.76 4.98
C GLY A 282 5.22 -15.64 6.21
N GLN A 283 4.09 -16.34 6.22
CA GLN A 283 3.72 -17.26 7.30
C GLN A 283 4.66 -18.46 7.41
N VAL A 284 5.07 -19.04 6.27
CA VAL A 284 6.03 -20.15 6.25
C VAL A 284 7.38 -19.70 6.82
N ILE A 285 7.81 -18.49 6.49
CA ILE A 285 9.06 -17.91 6.99
C ILE A 285 8.95 -17.62 8.50
N GLU A 286 7.90 -16.92 8.96
CA GLU A 286 7.68 -16.69 10.40
C GLU A 286 7.65 -18.00 11.19
N HIS A 287 7.00 -19.03 10.67
CA HIS A 287 6.99 -20.32 11.34
C HIS A 287 8.38 -20.93 11.46
N ALA A 288 9.20 -20.82 10.41
CA ALA A 288 10.56 -21.33 10.44
C ALA A 288 11.48 -20.58 11.41
N PHE A 289 11.27 -19.28 11.65
CA PHE A 289 12.20 -18.48 12.46
C PHE A 289 11.70 -18.14 13.87
N LEU A 290 10.38 -18.01 14.07
CA LEU A 290 9.79 -17.47 15.30
C LEU A 290 8.87 -18.45 16.03
N SER A 291 8.31 -19.46 15.36
CA SER A 291 7.41 -20.41 16.04
C SER A 291 8.17 -21.36 16.97
N THR A 292 7.72 -21.42 18.22
CA THR A 292 8.20 -22.38 19.23
C THR A 292 7.51 -23.74 19.17
N THR A 293 6.49 -23.90 18.31
CA THR A 293 5.67 -25.11 18.20
C THR A 293 5.84 -25.73 16.80
N PRO A 294 6.18 -27.02 16.66
CA PRO A 294 6.37 -27.64 15.35
C PRO A 294 5.04 -27.86 14.61
N ASP A 295 5.04 -27.56 13.31
CA ASP A 295 4.14 -28.09 12.27
C ASP A 295 2.65 -28.18 12.62
N GLU A 296 2.02 -27.02 12.71
CA GLU A 296 0.76 -26.85 11.97
C GLU A 296 1.02 -25.71 10.98
N LEU A 297 1.55 -26.05 9.80
CA LEU A 297 1.03 -25.40 8.59
C LEU A 297 -0.47 -25.55 8.75
N VAL A 298 -1.15 -24.45 9.09
CA VAL A 298 -2.60 -24.45 9.26
C VAL A 298 -3.13 -24.93 7.92
N ALA A 299 -3.36 -26.24 7.80
CA ALA A 299 -4.03 -26.85 6.69
C ALA A 299 -5.30 -26.04 6.58
N ARG A 300 -5.45 -25.27 5.48
CA ARG A 300 -6.49 -24.25 5.29
C ARG A 300 -7.57 -24.47 6.32
N GLN A 301 -7.48 -23.80 7.48
CA GLN A 301 -8.63 -23.77 8.36
C GLN A 301 -9.56 -22.85 7.59
N VAL A 302 -10.27 -23.45 6.64
CA VAL A 302 -11.66 -23.13 6.42
C VAL A 302 -12.25 -23.33 7.81
N VAL A 303 -12.17 -22.28 8.64
CA VAL A 303 -13.13 -22.10 9.70
C VAL A 303 -14.42 -22.17 8.92
N VAL A 304 -15.10 -23.32 8.96
CA VAL A 304 -16.43 -23.45 8.40
C VAL A 304 -17.22 -22.40 9.17
N PRO A 305 -17.52 -21.24 8.57
CA PRO A 305 -18.26 -20.23 9.28
C PRO A 305 -19.60 -20.91 9.56
N ASN A 306 -20.01 -20.96 10.82
CA ASN A 306 -21.30 -21.57 11.17
C ASN A 306 -22.47 -20.64 10.82
N TYR A 307 -22.37 -20.00 9.65
CA TYR A 307 -23.30 -19.11 9.00
C TYR A 307 -22.94 -19.09 7.50
N TRP A 308 -23.80 -19.65 6.64
CA TRP A 308 -23.85 -19.41 5.17
C TRP A 308 -22.89 -20.21 4.28
N GLU A 309 -23.25 -21.47 4.00
CA GLU A 309 -22.76 -22.20 2.82
C GLU A 309 -23.06 -21.43 1.52
N GLN A 310 -22.08 -20.69 0.98
CA GLN A 310 -22.05 -20.33 -0.44
C GLN A 310 -20.66 -19.83 -0.85
N GLU A 311 -20.10 -20.40 -1.92
CA GLU A 311 -19.28 -19.63 -2.85
C GLU A 311 -20.08 -18.35 -3.19
N PHE A 312 -19.49 -17.18 -2.96
CA PHE A 312 -20.08 -15.82 -2.89
C PHE A 312 -20.73 -15.36 -1.56
N GLY A 313 -21.02 -16.25 -0.60
CA GLY A 313 -21.70 -15.91 0.67
C GLY A 313 -20.84 -15.25 1.75
N GLU A 314 -19.52 -15.14 1.54
CA GLU A 314 -18.58 -14.58 2.53
C GLU A 314 -18.39 -13.06 2.40
N LEU A 315 -18.95 -12.42 1.37
CA LEU A 315 -19.10 -10.97 1.28
C LEU A 315 -20.58 -10.62 1.20
N LEU A 316 -21.00 -9.64 1.98
CA LEU A 316 -22.34 -9.09 1.89
C LEU A 316 -22.29 -7.93 0.89
N TYR A 317 -22.87 -8.10 -0.30
CA TYR A 317 -22.73 -7.15 -1.41
C TYR A 317 -24.03 -6.96 -2.21
N SER A 318 -24.10 -5.82 -2.90
CA SER A 318 -25.21 -5.47 -3.79
C SER A 318 -24.67 -4.88 -5.11
N VAL A 319 -25.21 -5.34 -6.24
CA VAL A 319 -24.92 -4.89 -7.61
C VAL A 319 -26.23 -4.59 -8.32
N GLU A 320 -26.26 -3.56 -9.17
CA GLU A 320 -27.42 -3.24 -10.00
C GLU A 320 -27.60 -4.28 -11.13
N GLY A 321 -28.50 -5.26 -10.93
CA GLY A 321 -28.80 -6.31 -11.93
C GLY A 321 -29.07 -7.74 -11.39
N GLY A 322 -28.91 -8.00 -10.08
CA GLY A 322 -29.23 -9.27 -9.38
C GLY A 322 -27.99 -10.08 -8.96
N ARG A 323 -27.98 -10.97 -7.94
CA ARG A 323 -28.92 -11.37 -6.87
C ARG A 323 -28.64 -10.57 -5.58
N ALA A 324 -29.70 -10.22 -4.84
CA ALA A 324 -29.56 -9.60 -3.52
C ALA A 324 -28.99 -10.60 -2.50
N VAL A 325 -27.94 -10.20 -1.77
CA VAL A 325 -27.63 -10.76 -0.45
C VAL A 325 -27.95 -9.67 0.58
N ASN A 326 -29.11 -9.85 1.23
CA ASN A 326 -29.73 -9.07 2.31
C ASN A 326 -29.36 -7.56 2.41
N GLY A 327 -30.12 -6.73 1.66
CA GLY A 327 -29.98 -5.26 1.68
C GLY A 327 -30.28 -4.57 3.02
N ASP A 328 -30.77 -5.33 4.01
CA ASP A 328 -31.09 -4.83 5.35
C ASP A 328 -29.95 -5.08 6.36
N ILE A 329 -28.84 -5.72 5.96
CA ILE A 329 -27.71 -5.91 6.87
C ILE A 329 -26.95 -4.58 7.02
N VAL A 330 -26.86 -4.15 8.27
CA VAL A 330 -26.20 -2.93 8.70
C VAL A 330 -24.75 -3.23 9.08
N PHE A 331 -23.84 -2.42 8.56
CA PHE A 331 -22.40 -2.46 8.82
C PHE A 331 -21.95 -1.15 9.42
N THR A 332 -20.92 -1.18 10.26
CA THR A 332 -20.12 0.01 10.55
C THR A 332 -19.55 0.60 9.26
N PHE A 333 -19.31 1.92 9.25
CA PHE A 333 -18.73 2.61 8.10
C PHE A 333 -17.41 1.97 7.64
N SER A 334 -16.50 1.61 8.55
CA SER A 334 -15.35 0.74 8.31
C SER A 334 -14.71 0.85 6.90
N GLY A 335 -14.38 2.05 6.45
CA GLY A 335 -13.84 2.33 5.11
C GLY A 335 -14.65 3.35 4.32
N VAL A 336 -15.95 3.50 4.60
CA VAL A 336 -16.83 4.37 3.79
C VAL A 336 -17.30 5.63 4.52
N GLY A 337 -16.89 5.86 5.76
CA GLY A 337 -17.17 7.12 6.46
C GLY A 337 -16.61 8.32 5.70
N LYS A 338 -15.46 8.13 5.06
CA LYS A 338 -14.79 9.15 4.24
C LYS A 338 -15.60 9.55 3.01
N LEU A 339 -16.39 8.62 2.45
CA LEU A 339 -17.31 8.93 1.35
C LEU A 339 -18.39 9.91 1.83
N PHE A 340 -19.04 9.60 2.95
CA PHE A 340 -20.07 10.47 3.53
C PHE A 340 -19.50 11.82 3.92
N PHE A 341 -18.28 11.85 4.48
CA PHE A 341 -17.56 13.08 4.82
C PHE A 341 -17.30 13.93 3.58
N ALA A 342 -16.71 13.34 2.53
CA ALA A 342 -16.47 14.03 1.26
C ALA A 342 -17.76 14.56 0.60
N CYS A 343 -18.83 13.77 0.57
CA CYS A 343 -20.13 14.22 0.05
C CYS A 343 -20.71 15.38 0.86
N THR A 344 -20.54 15.34 2.19
CA THR A 344 -21.00 16.42 3.08
C THR A 344 -20.24 17.72 2.82
N LEU A 345 -18.91 17.67 2.68
CA LEU A 345 -18.12 18.86 2.36
C LEU A 345 -18.41 19.39 0.95
N ALA A 346 -18.66 18.50 -0.02
CA ALA A 346 -19.07 18.91 -1.36
C ALA A 346 -20.44 19.63 -1.37
N GLU A 347 -21.36 19.29 -0.46
CA GLU A 347 -22.61 20.03 -0.27
C GLU A 347 -22.37 21.35 0.48
N LEU A 348 -21.47 21.36 1.47
CA LEU A 348 -21.14 22.56 2.23
C LEU A 348 -20.55 23.67 1.35
N GLU A 349 -19.65 23.33 0.41
CA GLU A 349 -19.07 24.27 -0.57
C GLU A 349 -20.13 25.04 -1.37
N LYS A 350 -21.32 24.46 -1.62
CA LYS A 350 -22.41 25.18 -2.32
C LYS A 350 -22.90 26.39 -1.52
N ASN A 351 -22.79 26.33 -0.19
CA ASN A 351 -23.17 27.38 0.73
C ASN A 351 -21.98 28.21 1.21
N GLU A 352 -20.76 27.68 1.11
CA GLU A 352 -19.49 28.33 1.45
C GLU A 352 -18.50 28.26 0.27
N PRO A 353 -18.70 29.07 -0.80
CA PRO A 353 -17.83 29.01 -1.97
C PRO A 353 -16.38 29.40 -1.63
N GLY A 354 -15.43 28.62 -2.14
CA GLY A 354 -13.99 28.80 -1.93
C GLY A 354 -13.43 27.99 -0.76
N LEU A 355 -14.25 27.20 -0.04
CA LEU A 355 -13.80 26.35 1.06
C LEU A 355 -12.65 25.43 0.62
N PHE A 356 -12.72 24.90 -0.60
CA PHE A 356 -11.68 24.01 -1.15
C PHE A 356 -10.35 24.69 -1.51
N ASP A 357 -10.34 26.01 -1.68
CA ASP A 357 -9.13 26.78 -1.99
C ASP A 357 -8.41 27.25 -0.70
N GLU A 358 -9.08 27.17 0.45
CA GLU A 358 -8.48 27.48 1.76
C GLU A 358 -7.41 26.46 2.12
N THR A 359 -6.45 26.88 2.96
CA THR A 359 -5.30 26.08 3.37
C THR A 359 -5.46 25.61 4.81
N ILE A 360 -5.10 24.35 5.06
CA ILE A 360 -5.01 23.77 6.39
C ILE A 360 -3.56 23.36 6.69
N GLU A 361 -3.24 23.29 7.97
CA GLU A 361 -1.94 22.84 8.45
C GLU A 361 -2.07 21.47 9.13
N ILE A 362 -1.19 20.54 8.73
CA ILE A 362 -1.03 19.24 9.34
C ILE A 362 0.18 19.32 10.28
N THR A 363 -0.06 19.04 11.56
CA THR A 363 0.91 19.21 12.65
C THR A 363 1.29 17.87 13.26
N ASP A 364 2.32 17.86 14.12
CA ASP A 364 2.72 16.67 14.87
C ASP A 364 1.63 16.17 15.83
N GLU A 365 0.76 17.05 16.32
CA GLU A 365 -0.40 16.66 17.14
C GLU A 365 -1.39 15.81 16.34
N HIS A 366 -1.71 16.24 15.11
CA HIS A 366 -2.57 15.45 14.21
C HIS A 366 -1.94 14.08 13.91
N ARG A 367 -0.62 14.03 13.67
CA ARG A 367 0.09 12.77 13.39
C ARG A 367 0.08 11.81 14.58
N ALA A 368 0.27 12.32 15.80
CA ALA A 368 0.28 11.51 17.02
C ALA A 368 -1.08 10.82 17.30
N GLN A 369 -2.16 11.40 16.78
CA GLN A 369 -3.53 10.89 16.92
C GLN A 369 -3.99 10.08 15.69
N ALA A 370 -3.17 10.00 14.64
CA ALA A 370 -3.46 9.26 13.42
C ALA A 370 -3.09 7.78 13.54
N ASN A 371 -4.06 6.90 13.30
CA ASN A 371 -3.85 5.44 13.29
C ASN A 371 -3.46 4.92 11.89
N THR A 372 -3.59 5.74 10.86
CA THR A 372 -3.43 5.35 9.45
C THR A 372 -2.86 6.50 8.63
N GLY A 373 -2.46 6.20 7.39
CA GLY A 373 -1.91 7.19 6.47
C GLY A 373 -0.40 7.22 6.43
N SER A 374 0.13 7.80 5.36
CA SER A 374 1.57 7.95 5.17
C SER A 374 2.09 9.24 5.81
N LEU A 375 1.25 10.27 5.93
CA LEU A 375 1.65 11.57 6.46
C LEU A 375 1.91 11.54 7.97
N ARG A 376 1.38 10.54 8.69
CA ARG A 376 1.66 10.32 10.11
C ARG A 376 3.14 10.09 10.42
N HIS A 377 3.91 9.66 9.42
CA HIS A 377 5.32 9.33 9.52
C HIS A 377 6.24 10.46 9.03
N LEU A 378 5.65 11.57 8.58
CA LEU A 378 6.40 12.74 8.15
C LEU A 378 6.66 13.68 9.34
N THR A 379 7.53 14.65 9.12
CA THR A 379 7.95 15.63 10.13
C THR A 379 7.56 17.06 9.73
N GLY A 380 7.59 17.98 10.69
CA GLY A 380 7.36 19.42 10.45
C GLY A 380 5.92 19.78 10.07
N ALA A 381 5.62 21.07 10.01
CA ALA A 381 4.30 21.51 9.57
C ALA A 381 4.14 21.33 8.05
N LEU A 382 3.01 20.75 7.62
CA LEU A 382 2.69 20.60 6.20
C LEU A 382 1.41 21.36 5.87
N GLN A 383 1.50 22.32 4.96
CA GLN A 383 0.35 23.07 4.47
C GLN A 383 -0.19 22.44 3.18
N VAL A 384 -1.50 22.24 3.14
CA VAL A 384 -2.22 21.72 1.96
C VAL A 384 -3.54 22.45 1.81
N SER A 385 -4.07 22.52 0.59
CA SER A 385 -5.45 22.98 0.39
C SER A 385 -6.46 22.00 1.00
N VAL A 386 -7.68 22.48 1.29
CA VAL A 386 -8.77 21.59 1.72
C VAL A 386 -9.10 20.56 0.63
N ASP A 387 -8.99 20.91 -0.66
CA ASP A 387 -9.14 19.95 -1.77
C ASP A 387 -8.10 18.83 -1.72
N ASP A 388 -6.82 19.18 -1.56
CA ASP A 388 -5.71 18.22 -1.46
C ASP A 388 -5.82 17.36 -0.19
N ALA A 389 -6.28 17.94 0.92
CA ALA A 389 -6.57 17.22 2.14
C ALA A 389 -7.67 16.16 1.93
N LEU A 390 -8.76 16.50 1.23
CA LEU A 390 -9.79 15.52 0.87
C LEU A 390 -9.27 14.45 -0.09
N ARG A 391 -8.41 14.82 -1.06
CA ARG A 391 -7.73 13.85 -1.92
C ARG A 391 -6.90 12.87 -1.09
N LEU A 392 -6.09 13.34 -0.15
CA LEU A 392 -5.27 12.49 0.73
C LEU A 392 -6.12 11.56 1.60
N MET A 393 -7.18 12.10 2.20
CA MET A 393 -8.13 11.35 3.03
C MET A 393 -8.82 10.24 2.23
N ILE A 394 -9.40 10.58 1.07
CA ILE A 394 -10.06 9.60 0.20
C ILE A 394 -9.07 8.58 -0.35
N ALA A 395 -7.90 9.05 -0.77
CA ALA A 395 -6.97 8.21 -1.51
C ALA A 395 -6.17 7.25 -0.65
N SER A 396 -5.80 7.67 0.56
CA SER A 396 -4.91 6.89 1.43
C SER A 396 -5.51 6.62 2.81
N GLY A 397 -6.71 7.13 3.12
CA GLY A 397 -7.27 7.05 4.46
C GLY A 397 -6.36 7.71 5.49
N ASP A 398 -5.77 8.87 5.17
CA ASP A 398 -4.80 9.50 6.05
C ASP A 398 -5.47 10.10 7.29
N GLY A 399 -5.13 9.58 8.47
CA GLY A 399 -5.71 10.03 9.72
C GLY A 399 -5.24 11.43 10.13
N SER A 400 -4.00 11.80 9.81
CA SER A 400 -3.44 13.11 10.19
C SER A 400 -4.18 14.23 9.46
N VAL A 401 -4.44 13.99 8.18
CA VAL A 401 -5.21 14.91 7.33
C VAL A 401 -6.66 15.01 7.78
N THR A 402 -7.25 13.88 8.17
CA THR A 402 -8.65 13.82 8.60
C THR A 402 -8.85 14.63 9.89
N LEU A 403 -7.93 14.51 10.86
CA LEU A 403 -7.95 15.30 12.08
C LEU A 403 -7.73 16.79 11.81
N ALA A 404 -6.82 17.14 10.90
CA ALA A 404 -6.61 18.52 10.48
C ALA A 404 -7.90 19.12 9.85
N LEU A 405 -8.60 18.38 8.99
CA LEU A 405 -9.88 18.78 8.41
C LEU A 405 -10.96 18.98 9.47
N LEU A 406 -11.11 18.04 10.40
CA LEU A 406 -12.09 18.13 11.49
C LEU A 406 -11.82 19.34 12.39
N GLY A 407 -10.57 19.54 12.81
CA GLY A 407 -10.15 20.68 13.63
C GLY A 407 -10.36 22.01 12.91
N TYR A 408 -10.02 22.09 11.62
CA TYR A 408 -10.26 23.27 10.79
C TYR A 408 -11.74 23.64 10.70
N LEU A 409 -12.63 22.68 10.40
CA LEU A 409 -14.07 22.91 10.33
C LEU A 409 -14.65 23.34 11.68
N HIS A 410 -14.20 22.69 12.78
CA HIS A 410 -14.60 23.07 14.12
C HIS A 410 -14.22 24.52 14.46
N ASN A 411 -12.98 24.91 14.14
CA ASN A 411 -12.47 26.27 14.38
C ASN A 411 -13.20 27.33 13.54
N ARG A 412 -13.73 26.95 12.37
CA ARG A 412 -14.64 27.80 11.58
C ARG A 412 -16.06 27.90 12.14
N GLY A 413 -16.40 27.13 13.16
CA GLY A 413 -17.76 27.07 13.70
C GLY A 413 -18.72 26.22 12.87
N VAL A 414 -18.20 25.35 11.99
CA VAL A 414 -19.01 24.41 11.21
C VAL A 414 -19.32 23.18 12.07
N ASP A 415 -20.62 22.94 12.34
CA ASP A 415 -21.08 21.68 12.93
C ASP A 415 -21.14 20.57 11.86
N VAL A 416 -19.97 19.99 11.57
CA VAL A 416 -19.83 18.98 10.51
C VAL A 416 -20.66 17.73 10.78
N LEU A 417 -20.90 17.39 12.05
CA LEU A 417 -21.71 16.23 12.44
C LEU A 417 -23.18 16.45 12.08
N GLU A 418 -23.72 17.64 12.38
CA GLU A 418 -25.08 18.01 11.99
C GLU A 418 -25.23 18.10 10.47
N GLN A 419 -24.24 18.65 9.75
CA GLN A 419 -24.25 18.67 8.28
C GLN A 419 -24.25 17.25 7.70
N GLY A 420 -23.44 16.35 8.25
CA GLY A 420 -23.42 14.94 7.86
C GLY A 420 -24.77 14.27 8.11
N ARG A 421 -25.37 14.47 9.28
CA ARG A 421 -26.70 13.90 9.63
C ARG A 421 -27.79 14.39 8.68
N ARG A 422 -27.74 15.65 8.24
CA ARG A 422 -28.63 16.20 7.21
C ARG A 422 -28.41 15.55 5.86
N PHE A 423 -27.15 15.35 5.47
CA PHE A 423 -26.81 14.68 4.21
C PHE A 423 -27.41 13.26 4.14
N VAL A 424 -27.31 12.48 5.22
CA VAL A 424 -27.82 11.10 5.27
C VAL A 424 -29.31 10.98 5.65
N ALA A 425 -30.02 12.08 5.89
CA ALA A 425 -31.41 12.03 6.40
C ALA A 425 -32.40 11.32 5.45
N GLY A 426 -32.10 11.26 4.16
CA GLY A 426 -32.89 10.55 3.15
C GLY A 426 -32.53 9.07 2.99
N LEU A 427 -31.53 8.56 3.73
CA LEU A 427 -31.05 7.19 3.66
C LEU A 427 -31.63 6.38 4.84
N PRO A 428 -32.54 5.42 4.60
CA PRO A 428 -33.37 4.82 5.65
C PRO A 428 -32.59 3.99 6.67
N ASN A 429 -31.42 3.46 6.32
CA ASN A 429 -30.63 2.56 7.16
C ASN A 429 -29.21 3.07 7.37
N THR A 430 -29.00 4.38 7.23
CA THR A 430 -27.70 5.03 7.42
C THR A 430 -27.78 6.00 8.59
N THR A 431 -26.80 5.95 9.49
CA THR A 431 -26.74 6.84 10.65
C THR A 431 -25.30 7.23 10.92
N ILE A 432 -25.04 8.55 10.97
CA ILE A 432 -23.78 9.10 11.45
C ILE A 432 -23.89 9.32 12.96
N THR A 433 -23.08 8.58 13.71
CA THR A 433 -23.08 8.60 15.17
C THR A 433 -22.13 9.66 15.71
N GLY A 434 -21.01 9.92 15.03
CA GLY A 434 -20.02 10.91 15.45
C GLY A 434 -18.93 11.19 14.41
N VAL A 435 -17.85 11.79 14.89
CA VAL A 435 -16.58 12.00 14.17
C VAL A 435 -15.46 11.28 14.91
N GLU A 436 -14.29 11.15 14.29
CA GLU A 436 -13.13 10.49 14.88
C GLU A 436 -12.35 11.42 15.83
N ASP A 437 -12.06 10.97 17.05
CA ASP A 437 -11.12 11.62 17.97
C ASP A 437 -9.66 11.19 17.72
N ARG A 438 -9.47 9.91 17.37
CA ARG A 438 -8.26 9.36 16.76
C ARG A 438 -8.67 8.81 15.41
N SER A 439 -7.94 9.16 14.36
CA SER A 439 -8.44 8.93 13.02
C SER A 439 -7.77 7.76 12.32
N SER A 440 -8.62 6.90 11.74
CA SER A 440 -8.26 5.88 10.76
C SER A 440 -8.57 6.33 9.33
N GLY A 441 -8.80 7.64 9.13
CA GLY A 441 -9.08 8.23 7.83
C GLY A 441 -10.54 8.12 7.38
N GLU A 442 -11.48 8.05 8.32
CA GLU A 442 -12.93 7.96 8.02
C GLU A 442 -13.62 9.32 8.12
N GLY A 443 -13.22 10.17 9.06
CA GLY A 443 -13.86 11.45 9.37
C GLY A 443 -15.18 11.26 10.12
N PHE A 444 -16.12 10.50 9.55
CA PHE A 444 -17.37 10.11 10.21
C PHE A 444 -17.34 8.68 10.74
N THR A 445 -17.97 8.48 11.89
CA THR A 445 -18.31 7.16 12.43
C THR A 445 -19.81 6.94 12.34
N GLY A 446 -20.22 5.69 12.15
CA GLY A 446 -21.63 5.38 11.91
C GLY A 446 -21.85 4.00 11.33
N TYR A 447 -23.07 3.79 10.87
CA TYR A 447 -23.52 2.54 10.28
C TYR A 447 -24.31 2.79 8.98
N THR A 448 -24.23 1.85 8.04
CA THR A 448 -24.90 1.91 6.73
C THR A 448 -25.21 0.51 6.22
N THR A 449 -26.07 0.41 5.20
CA THR A 449 -26.26 -0.81 4.41
C THR A 449 -25.60 -0.66 3.04
N ALA A 450 -25.42 -1.79 2.33
CA ALA A 450 -25.00 -1.76 0.93
C ALA A 450 -26.03 -1.05 0.03
N ALA A 451 -27.32 -1.16 0.34
CA ALA A 451 -28.39 -0.52 -0.44
C ALA A 451 -28.29 1.01 -0.37
N ASP A 452 -28.09 1.57 0.82
CA ASP A 452 -27.96 3.02 0.98
C ASP A 452 -26.66 3.54 0.35
N LEU A 453 -25.57 2.79 0.44
CA LEU A 453 -24.32 3.14 -0.26
C LEU A 453 -24.51 3.21 -1.78
N LEU A 454 -25.27 2.29 -2.37
CA LEU A 454 -25.57 2.37 -3.81
C LEU A 454 -26.37 3.62 -4.18
N ILE A 455 -27.23 4.13 -3.30
CA ILE A 455 -27.94 5.41 -3.52
C ILE A 455 -26.93 6.56 -3.54
N VAL A 456 -26.01 6.60 -2.58
CA VAL A 456 -24.95 7.63 -2.54
C VAL A 456 -24.06 7.56 -3.78
N LEU A 457 -23.65 6.36 -4.19
CA LEU A 457 -22.82 6.18 -5.39
C LEU A 457 -23.54 6.65 -6.67
N ARG A 458 -24.87 6.45 -6.78
CA ARG A 458 -25.66 7.00 -7.89
C ARG A 458 -25.62 8.53 -7.90
N GLN A 459 -25.79 9.17 -6.74
CA GLN A 459 -25.67 10.64 -6.64
C GLN A 459 -24.28 11.11 -7.07
N VAL A 460 -23.22 10.40 -6.66
CA VAL A 460 -21.84 10.70 -7.10
C VAL A 460 -21.68 10.56 -8.62
N ILE A 461 -22.26 9.50 -9.21
CA ILE A 461 -22.28 9.26 -10.65
C ILE A 461 -23.01 10.39 -11.38
N ASP A 462 -24.22 10.74 -10.93
CA ASP A 462 -25.11 11.71 -11.56
C ASP A 462 -24.58 13.14 -11.47
N HIS A 463 -24.01 13.52 -10.32
CA HIS A 463 -23.40 14.84 -10.14
C HIS A 463 -22.12 15.01 -10.95
N ASN A 464 -21.34 13.94 -11.12
CA ASN A 464 -20.06 13.94 -11.83
C ASN A 464 -19.14 15.12 -11.46
N GLY A 465 -18.91 15.30 -10.15
CA GLY A 465 -18.11 16.39 -9.59
C GLY A 465 -16.94 15.92 -8.71
N ARG A 466 -16.45 16.80 -7.82
CA ARG A 466 -15.22 16.61 -7.04
C ARG A 466 -15.14 15.28 -6.29
N VAL A 467 -16.22 14.80 -5.67
CA VAL A 467 -16.21 13.50 -4.96
C VAL A 467 -15.75 12.37 -5.87
N LYS A 468 -16.26 12.34 -7.10
CA LYS A 468 -15.86 11.35 -8.10
C LYS A 468 -14.40 11.53 -8.50
N GLU A 469 -13.92 12.77 -8.67
CA GLU A 469 -12.51 13.05 -8.97
C GLU A 469 -11.56 12.62 -7.83
N TRP A 470 -11.96 12.80 -6.57
CA TRP A 470 -11.21 12.31 -5.42
C TRP A 470 -11.17 10.78 -5.41
N MET A 471 -12.29 10.11 -5.71
CA MET A 471 -12.36 8.64 -5.82
C MET A 471 -11.52 8.06 -6.96
N SER A 472 -11.17 8.83 -8.00
CA SER A 472 -10.24 8.37 -9.05
C SER A 472 -8.77 8.46 -8.63
N SER A 473 -8.49 9.10 -7.50
CA SER A 473 -7.13 9.34 -7.02
C SER A 473 -6.69 8.31 -5.98
N VAL A 474 -7.48 7.26 -5.74
CA VAL A 474 -7.21 6.28 -4.67
C VAL A 474 -5.90 5.56 -4.88
N PHE A 475 -5.16 5.37 -3.78
CA PHE A 475 -3.89 4.67 -3.81
C PHE A 475 -4.14 3.16 -3.96
N GLU A 476 -3.92 2.68 -5.17
CA GLU A 476 -4.52 1.44 -5.68
C GLU A 476 -4.06 0.08 -5.13
N PRO A 477 -3.02 -0.08 -4.29
CA PRO A 477 -2.85 -1.35 -3.60
C PRO A 477 -3.61 -1.42 -2.26
N ALA A 478 -4.25 -0.33 -1.85
CA ALA A 478 -5.36 -0.34 -0.90
C ALA A 478 -6.73 -0.29 -1.61
N GLY A 479 -6.80 0.09 -2.88
CA GLY A 479 -8.03 0.12 -3.68
C GLY A 479 -8.54 -1.27 -4.09
N LEU A 480 -9.86 -1.43 -4.23
CA LEU A 480 -10.45 -2.69 -4.71
C LEU A 480 -10.05 -3.04 -6.15
N ALA A 481 -9.58 -2.05 -6.92
CA ALA A 481 -9.29 -2.23 -8.33
C ALA A 481 -8.00 -3.02 -8.60
N CYS A 482 -7.13 -3.23 -7.59
CA CYS A 482 -5.98 -4.11 -7.75
C CYS A 482 -6.33 -5.56 -8.11
N ALA A 483 -7.60 -5.93 -7.91
CA ALA A 483 -8.14 -7.24 -8.25
C ALA A 483 -9.02 -7.25 -9.52
N LEU A 484 -9.09 -6.17 -10.31
CA LEU A 484 -9.76 -6.19 -11.61
C LEU A 484 -8.85 -6.78 -12.71
N PRO A 485 -9.40 -7.28 -13.83
CA PRO A 485 -8.61 -7.93 -14.90
C PRO A 485 -7.61 -6.97 -15.54
N GLY A 486 -6.41 -7.45 -15.87
CA GLY A 486 -5.45 -6.71 -16.71
C GLY A 486 -4.30 -5.97 -15.98
N TYR A 487 -4.17 -6.13 -14.66
CA TYR A 487 -2.99 -5.78 -13.83
C TYR A 487 -2.72 -4.33 -13.41
N GLY A 488 -3.76 -3.54 -13.20
CA GLY A 488 -3.65 -2.26 -12.49
C GLY A 488 -4.70 -1.27 -12.97
N PRO A 489 -4.72 -0.04 -12.42
CA PRO A 489 -5.80 0.94 -12.60
C PRO A 489 -6.01 1.50 -14.03
N HIS A 490 -5.47 0.83 -15.03
CA HIS A 490 -5.46 1.27 -16.43
C HIS A 490 -6.15 0.29 -17.38
N THR A 491 -6.72 -0.79 -16.86
CA THR A 491 -7.39 -1.81 -17.69
C THR A 491 -8.91 -1.71 -17.67
N ALA A 492 -9.46 -1.12 -16.61
CA ALA A 492 -10.84 -0.67 -16.55
C ALA A 492 -10.89 0.70 -15.85
N GLU A 493 -11.58 1.66 -16.46
CA GLU A 493 -11.85 2.95 -15.82
C GLU A 493 -12.78 2.71 -14.61
N HIS A 494 -12.35 3.16 -13.45
CA HIS A 494 -13.04 2.95 -12.19
C HIS A 494 -12.82 4.09 -11.20
N TRP A 495 -13.65 4.09 -10.16
CA TRP A 495 -13.55 4.99 -9.00
C TRP A 495 -13.81 4.17 -7.75
N THR A 496 -12.97 4.26 -6.74
CA THR A 496 -13.09 3.40 -5.57
C THR A 496 -12.93 4.18 -4.29
N ILE A 497 -13.47 3.64 -3.21
CA ILE A 497 -13.10 4.00 -1.83
C ILE A 497 -12.94 2.68 -1.09
N SER A 498 -11.89 2.61 -0.27
CA SER A 498 -11.50 1.37 0.36
C SER A 498 -11.18 1.51 1.85
N GLY A 499 -11.52 0.46 2.60
CA GLY A 499 -11.29 0.32 4.05
C GLY A 499 -10.10 -0.57 4.37
N TRP A 500 -8.97 -0.36 3.69
CA TRP A 500 -7.82 -1.29 3.68
C TRP A 500 -6.71 -0.98 4.66
N ALA A 501 -6.87 0.04 5.51
CA ALA A 501 -5.87 0.32 6.52
C ALA A 501 -5.58 -0.91 7.39
N ARG A 502 -4.30 -1.15 7.71
CA ARG A 502 -3.88 -2.07 8.77
C ARG A 502 -4.51 -1.56 10.07
N LEU A 503 -5.65 -2.12 10.43
CA LEU A 503 -6.30 -1.84 11.69
C LEU A 503 -5.87 -2.96 12.63
N ASP A 504 -4.82 -2.70 13.39
CA ASP A 504 -4.51 -3.49 14.57
C ASP A 504 -5.61 -3.19 15.62
N GLY A 505 -6.28 -4.23 16.14
CA GLY A 505 -7.24 -4.07 17.24
C GLY A 505 -8.73 -3.96 16.88
N ILE A 506 -9.15 -4.41 15.69
CA ILE A 506 -10.58 -4.44 15.31
C ILE A 506 -11.39 -5.40 16.21
N HIS A 507 -12.58 -4.97 16.65
CA HIS A 507 -13.55 -5.83 17.34
C HIS A 507 -14.25 -6.81 16.37
N ALA A 508 -14.69 -7.98 16.85
CA ALA A 508 -15.30 -9.01 15.99
C ALA A 508 -16.52 -8.54 15.16
N ASP A 509 -17.10 -7.40 15.52
CA ASP A 509 -18.31 -6.82 14.92
C ASP A 509 -18.02 -5.80 13.80
N GLU A 510 -16.74 -5.48 13.54
CA GLU A 510 -16.31 -4.40 12.64
C GLU A 510 -15.70 -4.97 11.35
N GLY A 511 -16.49 -5.29 10.32
CA GLY A 511 -15.92 -5.72 9.03
C GLY A 511 -15.26 -4.58 8.24
N ARG A 512 -14.96 -4.79 6.95
CA ARG A 512 -14.39 -3.82 6.01
C ARG A 512 -15.37 -3.53 4.89
N THR A 513 -15.77 -2.29 4.75
CA THR A 513 -16.68 -1.84 3.69
C THR A 513 -15.88 -1.13 2.62
N SER A 514 -16.17 -1.41 1.36
CA SER A 514 -15.53 -0.75 0.24
C SER A 514 -16.51 -0.60 -0.92
N VAL A 515 -16.30 0.43 -1.72
CA VAL A 515 -17.18 0.78 -2.83
C VAL A 515 -16.38 0.97 -4.11
N LEU A 516 -17.04 0.72 -5.23
CA LEU A 516 -16.46 0.77 -6.55
C LEU A 516 -17.50 1.27 -7.55
N ILE A 517 -17.09 2.10 -8.49
CA ILE A 517 -17.83 2.46 -9.69
C ILE A 517 -17.01 1.96 -10.86
N LEU A 518 -17.62 1.17 -11.75
CA LEU A 518 -16.98 0.62 -12.94
C LEU A 518 -17.60 1.20 -14.21
N ARG A 519 -16.80 1.44 -15.25
CA ARG A 519 -17.33 1.66 -16.59
C ARG A 519 -17.59 0.33 -17.29
N GLY A 520 -18.87 0.01 -17.48
CA GLY A 520 -19.33 -1.13 -18.29
C GLY A 520 -19.85 -0.70 -19.68
N PRO A 521 -20.21 -1.67 -20.54
CA PRO A 521 -20.70 -1.40 -21.91
C PRO A 521 -21.96 -0.52 -21.97
N ARG A 522 -22.80 -0.56 -20.92
CA ARG A 522 -24.07 0.18 -20.84
C ARG A 522 -24.03 1.43 -19.95
N GLY A 523 -22.86 1.80 -19.41
CA GLY A 523 -22.71 2.96 -18.53
C GLY A 523 -21.92 2.65 -17.26
N LEU A 524 -22.05 3.53 -16.26
CA LEU A 524 -21.38 3.39 -14.98
C LEU A 524 -22.18 2.46 -14.06
N VAL A 525 -21.51 1.51 -13.42
CA VAL A 525 -22.10 0.50 -12.53
C VAL A 525 -21.55 0.72 -11.12
N PRO A 526 -22.39 1.03 -10.12
CA PRO A 526 -21.97 1.11 -8.72
C PRO A 526 -21.99 -0.27 -8.05
N LEU A 527 -21.01 -0.49 -7.17
CA LEU A 527 -20.85 -1.70 -6.37
C LEU A 527 -20.52 -1.30 -4.94
N ALA A 528 -21.16 -1.97 -3.98
CA ALA A 528 -20.85 -1.87 -2.56
C ALA A 528 -20.69 -3.27 -1.99
N ALA A 529 -19.62 -3.49 -1.22
CA ALA A 529 -19.34 -4.79 -0.63
C ALA A 529 -18.72 -4.65 0.75
N HIS A 530 -19.14 -5.54 1.64
CA HIS A 530 -18.66 -5.65 3.00
C HIS A 530 -18.04 -7.03 3.23
N ALA A 531 -16.80 -7.03 3.72
CA ALA A 531 -16.07 -8.23 4.12
C ALA A 531 -16.01 -8.30 5.65
N PRO A 532 -16.52 -9.35 6.31
CA PRO A 532 -16.35 -9.54 7.73
C PRO A 532 -14.87 -9.58 8.16
N VAL A 533 -14.62 -9.31 9.44
CA VAL A 533 -13.27 -9.44 10.04
C VAL A 533 -12.70 -10.83 9.76
N GLY A 534 -11.40 -10.90 9.45
CA GLY A 534 -10.71 -12.16 9.23
C GLY A 534 -10.93 -12.78 7.85
N THR A 535 -11.64 -12.12 6.93
CA THR A 535 -11.69 -12.55 5.54
C THR A 535 -10.28 -12.41 4.93
N MET A 536 -9.67 -13.52 4.54
CA MET A 536 -8.25 -13.55 4.14
C MET A 536 -8.01 -13.28 2.64
N ASP A 537 -9.03 -13.47 1.80
CA ASP A 537 -8.96 -13.40 0.33
C ASP A 537 -9.78 -12.22 -0.23
N VAL A 538 -9.91 -11.16 0.56
CA VAL A 538 -10.69 -9.97 0.24
C VAL A 538 -10.40 -9.45 -1.18
N PRO A 539 -9.13 -9.21 -1.60
CA PRO A 539 -8.86 -8.69 -2.94
C PRO A 539 -9.39 -9.63 -4.01
N ALA A 540 -9.08 -10.94 -3.94
CA ALA A 540 -9.51 -11.91 -4.93
C ALA A 540 -11.03 -11.91 -5.11
N LYS A 541 -11.78 -11.91 -4.00
CA LYS A 541 -13.24 -11.93 -4.04
C LYS A 541 -13.84 -10.63 -4.57
N PHE A 542 -13.31 -9.47 -4.16
CA PHE A 542 -13.73 -8.18 -4.70
C PHE A 542 -13.41 -8.06 -6.20
N GLY A 543 -12.30 -8.64 -6.65
CA GLY A 543 -11.95 -8.76 -8.06
C GLY A 543 -12.94 -9.59 -8.87
N SER A 544 -13.27 -10.79 -8.37
CA SER A 544 -14.31 -11.65 -8.96
C SER A 544 -15.68 -10.97 -9.02
N LEU A 545 -16.02 -10.15 -8.01
CA LEU A 545 -17.25 -9.34 -8.01
C LEU A 545 -17.23 -8.30 -9.14
N GLY A 546 -16.14 -7.56 -9.31
CA GLY A 546 -15.99 -6.61 -10.42
C GLY A 546 -16.04 -7.29 -11.80
N LEU A 547 -15.42 -8.46 -11.93
CA LEU A 547 -15.49 -9.31 -13.12
C LEU A 547 -16.92 -9.75 -13.45
N SER A 548 -17.66 -10.22 -12.45
CA SER A 548 -19.04 -10.68 -12.61
C SER A 548 -19.96 -9.53 -13.03
N ALA A 549 -19.78 -8.33 -12.45
CA ALA A 549 -20.52 -7.15 -12.84
C ALA A 549 -20.27 -6.78 -14.32
N LEU A 550 -19.01 -6.81 -14.77
CA LEU A 550 -18.65 -6.56 -16.17
C LEU A 550 -19.22 -7.61 -17.13
N ALA A 551 -19.33 -8.87 -16.71
CA ALA A 551 -19.86 -9.95 -17.55
C ALA A 551 -21.39 -9.93 -17.71
N HIS A 552 -22.13 -9.37 -16.74
CA HIS A 552 -23.60 -9.31 -16.76
C HIS A 552 -24.18 -8.01 -17.34
N SER A 553 -23.35 -6.98 -17.51
CA SER A 553 -23.65 -5.72 -18.21
C SER A 553 -23.29 -5.80 -19.68
#